data_AF-A0AAD6QF32-F1
#
_entry.id   AF-A0AAD6QF32-F1
#
_cell.length_a   1.000
_cell.length_b   1.000
_cell.length_c   1.000
_cell.angle_alpha   90.00
_cell.angle_beta   90.00
_cell.angle_gamma   90.00
#
_symmetry.space_group_name_H-M   'P 1'
#
loop_
_entity.id
_entity.type
_entity.pdbx_description
1 polymer ?
#
loop_
_entity_poly.entity_id
_entity_poly.type
_entity_poly.pdbx_seq_one_letter_code
_entity_poly.pdbx_strand_id
1 'polypeptide(L)' 'MLVHQYKLFKMLSNESITNMFTRMTNITNNLDALSRTYTIINNIRKLLRLSSKTWETKVTTI' A
#
# COMPACT_ATOMS: atom_id res chain seq x y z
N MET A 1 13.04 -10.50 -4.85
CA MET A 1 13.45 -9.26 -4.17
C MET A 1 12.30 -8.24 -4.02
N LEU A 2 11.58 -7.89 -5.10
CA LEU A 2 10.44 -6.93 -5.08
C LEU A 2 9.23 -7.37 -4.24
N VAL A 3 8.87 -8.66 -4.25
CA VAL A 3 7.76 -9.20 -3.43
C VAL A 3 8.03 -9.03 -1.93
N HIS A 4 9.29 -9.07 -1.52
CA HIS A 4 9.68 -8.87 -0.12
C HIS A 4 9.57 -7.40 0.27
N GLN A 5 9.97 -6.47 -0.62
CA GLN A 5 9.76 -5.03 -0.43
C GLN A 5 8.28 -4.65 -0.39
N TYR A 6 7.42 -5.30 -1.18
CA TYR A 6 5.97 -5.15 -1.09
C TYR A 6 5.41 -5.68 0.23
N LYS A 7 5.81 -6.89 0.66
CA LYS A 7 5.35 -7.48 1.94
C LYS A 7 5.78 -6.66 3.16
N LEU A 8 6.95 -6.03 3.10
CA LEU A 8 7.48 -5.18 4.17
C LEU A 8 7.14 -3.69 3.96
N PHE A 9 6.27 -3.37 3.00
CA PHE A 9 5.92 -1.99 2.71
C PHE A 9 5.12 -1.40 3.87
N LYS A 10 5.68 -0.38 4.50
CA LYS A 10 5.03 0.42 5.54
C LYS A 10 5.23 1.89 5.22
N MET A 11 4.23 2.69 5.57
CA MET A 11 4.35 4.14 5.52
C MET A 11 5.38 4.59 6.56
N LEU A 12 6.28 5.48 6.17
CA LEU A 12 7.23 6.10 7.09
C LEU A 12 6.56 7.29 7.78
N SER A 13 6.86 7.49 9.07
CA SER A 13 6.22 8.53 9.90
C SER A 13 6.48 9.97 9.42
N ASN A 14 7.52 10.18 8.61
CA ASN A 14 7.93 11.48 8.07
C ASN A 14 7.59 11.64 6.57
N GLU A 15 6.89 10.67 5.99
CA GLU A 15 6.64 10.60 4.56
C GLU A 15 5.22 11.09 4.24
N SER A 16 5.09 11.94 3.22
CA SER A 16 3.79 12.37 2.74
C SER A 16 3.04 11.20 2.07
N ILE A 17 1.71 11.23 2.13
CA ILE A 17 0.86 10.22 1.49
C ILE A 17 1.19 10.10 -0.01
N THR A 18 1.47 11.22 -0.68
CA THR A 18 1.84 11.26 -2.10
C THR A 18 3.17 10.53 -2.38
N ASN A 19 4.16 10.69 -1.51
CA ASN A 19 5.46 10.02 -1.64
C ASN A 19 5.33 8.51 -1.37
N MET A 20 4.55 8.13 -0.35
CA MET A 20 4.21 6.73 -0.08
C MET A 20 3.52 6.10 -1.29
N PHE A 21 2.55 6.79 -1.89
CA PHE A 21 1.81 6.29 -3.04
C PHE A 21 2.72 6.12 -4.26
N THR A 22 3.62 7.08 -4.51
CA THR A 22 4.61 7.00 -5.59
C THR A 22 5.54 5.80 -5.42
N ARG A 23 6.03 5.53 -4.20
CA ARG A 23 6.86 4.34 -3.92
C ARG A 23 6.09 3.04 -4.08
N MET A 24 4.83 2.99 -3.63
CA MET A 24 3.97 1.83 -3.79
C MET A 24 3.69 1.56 -5.28
N THR A 25 3.41 2.60 -6.06
CA THR A 25 3.21 2.51 -7.51
C THR A 25 4.49 2.06 -8.23
N ASN A 26 5.67 2.55 -7.85
CA ASN A 26 6.93 2.07 -8.42
C ASN A 26 7.17 0.58 -8.13
N ILE A 27 6.91 0.12 -6.90
CA ILE A 27 7.02 -1.32 -6.57
C ILE A 27 6.00 -2.13 -7.38
N THR A 28 4.78 -1.60 -7.53
CA THR A 28 3.70 -2.26 -8.26
C THR A 28 3.98 -2.33 -9.75
N ASN A 29 4.43 -1.25 -10.40
CA ASN A 29 4.80 -1.22 -11.82
C ASN A 29 5.99 -2.16 -12.11
N ASN A 30 6.98 -2.22 -11.22
CA ASN A 30 8.08 -3.17 -11.35
C ASN A 30 7.62 -4.63 -11.16
N LEU A 31 6.63 -4.88 -10.30
CA LEU A 31 5.99 -6.20 -10.17
C LEU A 31 5.02 -6.51 -11.33
N ASP A 32 4.46 -5.50 -11.97
CA ASP A 32 3.54 -5.62 -13.10
C ASP A 32 4.28 -5.96 -14.39
N ALA A 33 5.48 -5.38 -14.56
CA ALA A 33 6.46 -5.82 -15.55
C ALA A 33 6.86 -7.32 -15.40
N LEU A 34 6.62 -7.90 -14.22
CA LEU A 34 6.82 -9.33 -13.90
C LEU A 34 5.52 -10.17 -13.98
N SER A 35 4.42 -9.62 -14.51
CA SER A 35 3.18 -10.34 -14.84
C SER A 35 2.34 -10.84 -13.64
N ARG A 36 1.91 -9.95 -12.73
CA ARG A 36 0.91 -10.26 -11.67
C ARG A 36 -0.11 -9.13 -11.40
N THR A 37 -0.57 -8.48 -12.45
CA THR A 37 -1.46 -7.30 -12.46
C THR A 37 -2.71 -7.46 -11.59
N TYR A 38 -3.36 -8.62 -11.66
CA TYR A 38 -4.66 -8.83 -11.01
C TYR A 38 -4.58 -9.05 -9.49
N THR A 39 -3.46 -9.60 -9.02
CA THR A 39 -3.30 -9.92 -7.58
C THR A 39 -2.91 -8.68 -6.78
N ILE A 40 -2.19 -7.74 -7.39
CA ILE A 40 -1.68 -6.54 -6.68
C ILE A 40 -2.79 -5.52 -6.49
N ILE A 41 -3.62 -5.26 -7.52
CA ILE A 41 -4.79 -4.36 -7.41
C ILE A 41 -5.72 -4.83 -6.29
N ASN A 42 -5.98 -6.13 -6.20
CA ASN A 42 -6.84 -6.69 -5.15
C ASN A 42 -6.22 -6.56 -3.75
N ASN A 43 -4.89 -6.69 -3.63
CA ASN A 43 -4.19 -6.48 -2.36
C ASN A 43 -4.12 -5.00 -1.96
N ILE A 44 -3.88 -4.07 -2.89
CA ILE A 44 -3.92 -2.62 -2.63
C ILE A 44 -5.34 -2.22 -2.17
N ARG A 45 -6.38 -2.74 -2.82
CA ARG A 45 -7.77 -2.48 -2.44
C ARG A 45 -8.11 -3.06 -1.05
N LYS A 46 -7.57 -4.23 -0.70
CA LYS A 46 -7.67 -4.79 0.66
C LYS A 46 -6.93 -3.93 1.69
N LEU A 47 -5.73 -3.46 1.39
CA LEU A 47 -4.91 -2.65 2.28
C LEU A 47 -5.55 -1.27 2.52
N LEU A 48 -6.04 -0.62 1.47
CA LEU A 48 -6.83 0.62 1.58
C LEU A 48 -8.08 0.41 2.46
N ARG A 49 -8.83 -0.68 2.26
CA ARG A 49 -9.98 -1.02 3.11
C ARG A 49 -9.63 -1.21 4.59
N LEU A 50 -8.52 -1.89 4.87
CA LEU A 50 -8.06 -2.08 6.25
C LEU A 50 -7.64 -0.74 6.86
N SER A 51 -6.89 0.07 6.11
CA SER A 51 -6.43 1.39 6.54
C SER A 51 -7.57 2.38 6.78
N SER A 52 -8.63 2.35 5.95
CA SER A 52 -9.81 3.20 6.15
C SER A 52 -10.56 2.81 7.43
N LYS A 53 -10.68 1.52 7.74
CA LYS A 53 -11.32 1.06 8.99
C LYS A 53 -10.53 1.44 10.23
N THR A 54 -9.20 1.32 10.22
CA THR A 54 -8.36 1.77 11.34
C THR A 54 -8.34 3.28 11.49
N TRP A 55 -8.50 4.03 10.40
CA TRP A 55 -8.66 5.49 10.46
C TRP A 55 -10.01 5.89 11.06
N GLU A 56 -11.12 5.29 10.63
CA GLU A 56 -12.46 5.55 11.18
C GLU A 56 -12.56 5.21 12.68
N THR A 57 -11.98 4.10 13.12
CA THR A 57 -11.97 3.74 14.56
C THR A 57 -11.09 4.65 15.41
N LYS A 58 -10.03 5.25 14.84
CA LYS A 58 -9.22 6.26 15.54
C LYS A 58 -9.90 7.63 15.63
N VAL A 59 -10.75 7.98 14.66
CA VAL A 59 -11.48 9.25 14.64
C VAL A 59 -12.73 9.20 15.52
N THR A 60 -13.30 8.01 15.75
CA THR A 60 -14.45 7.79 16.64
C THR A 60 -14.02 7.22 18.01
N THR A 61 -12.97 7.78 18.60
CA THR A 61 -12.72 7.65 20.05
C THR A 61 -12.77 9.07 20.61
N ILE A 62 -13.99 9.55 20.88
CA ILE A 62 -14.29 10.75 21.67
C ILE A 62 -15.03 10.25 22.92
#